data_AF-A0A7Z9UNS3-F1
#
_entry.id   AF-A0A7Z9UNS3-F1
#
_cell.length_a   1.000
_cell.length_b   1.000
_cell.length_c   1.000
_cell.angle_alpha   90.00
_cell.angle_beta   90.00
_cell.angle_gamma   90.00
#
_symmetry.space_group_name_H-M   'P 1'
#
loop_
_entity.id
_entity.type
_entity.pdbx_description
1 polymer ?
#
loop_
_entity_poly.entity_id
_entity_poly.type
_entity_poly.pdbx_seq_one_letter_code
_entity_poly.pdbx_strand_id
1 'polypeptide(L)'
;MFFDLILAWHSDILKCCPHAVKVEYGTCSSELSPKKGGFKKKVEDEISFITSNKAFTEGHHLRQRIFDLFQTTVFNPFINTAPSINGFRIKSRRTPPRIQSVEEVYINAKFNICVENSRYENYFTEKLMNCFATRTVPIYWGAPNIGEYFNEKGIIQFNNLEELNQILASLTPVRYEYFREGMEDNYKLHSPYVDYDTRIIKKIDKALEL
;
A
#
# COMPACT_ATOMS: atom_id res chain seq x y z
N MET A 1 22.13 -26.62 -14.58
CA MET A 1 21.59 -25.39 -13.96
C MET A 1 20.97 -24.57 -15.09
N PHE A 2 19.73 -24.08 -14.97
CA PHE A 2 18.92 -23.62 -16.13
C PHE A 2 18.92 -22.10 -16.38
N PHE A 3 19.36 -21.29 -15.43
CA PHE A 3 19.30 -19.82 -15.54
C PHE A 3 20.62 -19.19 -15.09
N ASP A 4 21.15 -18.26 -15.89
CA ASP A 4 22.36 -17.49 -15.57
C ASP A 4 22.11 -16.38 -14.54
N LEU A 5 20.86 -15.88 -14.48
CA LEU A 5 20.42 -14.87 -13.54
C LEU A 5 18.94 -15.08 -13.19
N ILE A 6 18.61 -14.99 -11.90
CA ILE A 6 17.23 -15.06 -11.41
C ILE A 6 16.96 -13.77 -10.64
N LEU A 7 16.05 -12.92 -11.13
CA LEU A 7 15.59 -11.76 -10.38
C LEU A 7 14.42 -12.16 -9.49
N ALA A 8 14.55 -11.99 -8.18
CA ALA A 8 13.53 -12.41 -7.24
C ALA A 8 13.43 -11.47 -6.03
N TRP A 9 12.26 -11.44 -5.40
CA TRP A 9 12.06 -10.84 -4.09
C TRP A 9 11.78 -11.90 -3.01
N HIS A 10 11.27 -13.08 -3.40
CA HIS A 10 10.87 -14.12 -2.46
C HIS A 10 12.08 -14.71 -1.74
N SER A 11 12.06 -14.71 -0.41
CA SER A 11 13.20 -15.12 0.43
C SER A 11 13.66 -16.55 0.13
N ASP A 12 12.75 -17.49 -0.14
CA ASP A 12 13.14 -18.88 -0.46
C ASP A 12 13.92 -18.98 -1.78
N ILE A 13 13.54 -18.20 -2.80
CA ILE A 13 14.28 -18.18 -4.07
C ILE A 13 15.67 -17.60 -3.83
N LEU A 14 15.75 -16.50 -3.07
CA LEU A 14 17.01 -15.84 -2.74
C LEU A 14 17.96 -16.74 -1.92
N LYS A 15 17.42 -17.63 -1.08
CA LYS A 15 18.20 -18.56 -0.25
C LYS A 15 18.62 -19.82 -1.02
N CYS A 16 17.74 -20.35 -1.86
CA CYS A 16 17.93 -21.67 -2.47
C CYS A 16 18.52 -21.62 -3.88
N CYS A 17 18.48 -20.49 -4.57
CA CYS A 17 18.96 -20.37 -5.95
C CYS A 17 20.27 -19.57 -6.01
N PRO A 18 21.40 -20.18 -6.42
CA PRO A 18 22.72 -19.55 -6.35
C PRO A 18 22.90 -18.31 -7.25
N HIS A 19 22.09 -18.17 -8.30
CA HIS A 19 22.10 -17.01 -9.21
C HIS A 19 20.95 -16.02 -8.94
N ALA A 20 20.31 -16.11 -7.76
CA ALA A 20 19.22 -15.22 -7.41
C ALA A 20 19.74 -13.87 -6.89
N VAL A 21 19.24 -12.80 -7.50
CA VAL A 21 19.52 -11.41 -7.12
C VAL A 21 18.24 -10.76 -6.63
N LYS A 22 18.34 -10.13 -5.46
CA LYS A 22 17.21 -9.43 -4.82
C LYS A 22 16.78 -8.20 -5.62
N VAL A 23 15.52 -8.21 -6.06
CA VAL A 23 14.82 -7.11 -6.72
C VAL A 23 13.41 -7.01 -6.16
N GLU A 24 13.15 -5.98 -5.35
CA GLU A 24 11.80 -5.71 -4.84
C GLU A 24 10.93 -5.14 -5.96
N TYR A 25 9.67 -5.57 -6.02
CA TYR A 25 8.72 -5.06 -7.02
C TYR A 25 8.40 -3.59 -6.81
N GLY A 26 8.20 -3.18 -5.53
CA GLY A 26 7.81 -1.83 -5.09
C GLY A 26 7.93 -0.76 -6.16
N THR A 27 6.79 -0.38 -6.74
CA THR A 27 6.66 0.61 -7.80
C THR A 27 5.61 1.65 -7.38
N CYS A 28 5.52 2.80 -8.04
CA CYS A 28 4.49 3.79 -7.76
C CYS A 28 3.60 3.96 -8.99
N SER A 29 2.31 4.19 -8.79
CA SER A 29 1.41 4.50 -9.92
C SER A 29 1.87 5.77 -10.63
N SER A 30 1.93 5.76 -11.96
CA SER A 30 2.51 6.86 -12.72
C SER A 30 1.84 8.22 -12.46
N GLU A 31 0.53 8.21 -12.15
CA GLU A 31 -0.28 9.38 -11.77
C GLU A 31 0.21 10.03 -10.46
N LEU A 32 0.72 9.23 -9.53
CA LEU A 32 1.21 9.68 -8.22
C LEU A 32 2.74 9.82 -8.20
N SER A 33 3.39 9.61 -9.35
CA SER A 33 4.84 9.71 -9.47
C SER A 33 5.28 11.17 -9.45
N PRO A 34 6.29 11.53 -8.62
CA PRO A 34 6.89 12.86 -8.65
C PRO A 34 7.42 13.26 -10.04
N LYS A 35 7.73 12.28 -10.90
CA LYS A 35 8.26 12.51 -12.26
C LYS A 35 7.27 13.15 -13.23
N LYS A 36 5.96 13.09 -12.98
CA LYS A 36 4.93 13.64 -13.88
C LYS A 36 4.46 15.07 -13.54
N GLY A 37 5.23 15.82 -12.75
CA GLY A 37 4.92 17.21 -12.40
C GLY A 37 4.21 17.38 -11.05
N GLY A 38 4.12 16.31 -10.25
CA GLY A 38 3.52 16.31 -8.93
C GLY A 38 1.99 16.45 -8.96
N PHE A 39 1.36 16.10 -7.84
CA PHE A 39 -0.07 16.31 -7.61
C PHE A 39 -0.24 17.23 -6.40
N LYS A 40 -1.36 17.97 -6.36
CA LYS A 40 -1.68 18.81 -5.19
C LYS A 40 -2.45 17.98 -4.17
N LYS A 41 -1.78 17.55 -3.08
CA LYS A 41 -2.47 16.89 -1.96
C LYS A 41 -3.51 17.83 -1.36
N LYS A 42 -4.74 17.34 -1.18
CA LYS A 42 -5.80 18.03 -0.44
C LYS A 42 -6.21 17.15 0.74
N VAL A 43 -5.51 17.29 1.86
CA VAL A 43 -5.74 16.42 3.02
C VAL A 43 -7.14 16.64 3.59
N GLU A 44 -7.93 15.59 3.66
CA GLU A 44 -9.27 15.57 4.25
C GLU A 44 -9.31 14.52 5.36
N ASP A 45 -10.29 14.63 6.27
CA ASP A 45 -10.59 13.56 7.23
C ASP A 45 -11.27 12.38 6.52
N GLU A 46 -10.46 11.65 5.76
CA GLU A 46 -10.85 10.49 4.97
C GLU A 46 -9.94 9.29 5.24
N ILE A 47 -10.58 8.13 5.37
CA ILE A 47 -9.94 6.81 5.30
C ILE A 47 -10.38 6.18 3.98
N SER A 48 -9.41 5.89 3.11
CA SER A 48 -9.69 5.30 1.80
C SER A 48 -9.37 3.81 1.75
N PHE A 49 -10.06 3.11 0.87
CA PHE A 49 -9.83 1.69 0.62
C PHE A 49 -10.20 1.33 -0.82
N ILE A 50 -9.36 0.56 -1.50
CA ILE A 50 -9.65 0.04 -2.83
C ILE A 50 -9.35 -1.46 -2.92
N THR A 51 -10.27 -2.19 -3.54
CA THR A 51 -10.07 -3.59 -3.89
C THR A 51 -10.61 -3.89 -5.29
N SER A 52 -10.26 -5.07 -5.82
CA SER A 52 -10.96 -5.69 -6.95
C SER A 52 -11.98 -6.71 -6.44
N ASN A 53 -12.65 -7.46 -7.32
CA ASN A 53 -13.47 -8.63 -7.00
C ASN A 53 -12.69 -9.96 -7.07
N LYS A 54 -11.34 -9.90 -7.23
CA LYS A 54 -10.49 -11.10 -7.26
C LYS A 54 -10.52 -11.84 -5.92
N ALA A 55 -10.26 -13.14 -5.99
CA ALA A 55 -10.34 -14.08 -4.85
C ALA A 55 -9.28 -15.20 -4.94
N PHE A 56 -8.09 -14.93 -5.50
CA PHE A 56 -7.05 -15.94 -5.73
C PHE A 56 -6.12 -16.22 -4.53
N THR A 57 -6.09 -15.33 -3.54
CA THR A 57 -5.09 -15.32 -2.47
C THR A 57 -5.74 -14.88 -1.16
N GLU A 58 -5.09 -15.13 -0.03
CA GLU A 58 -5.59 -14.69 1.29
C GLU A 58 -5.84 -13.18 1.37
N GLY A 59 -4.93 -12.36 0.83
CA GLY A 59 -5.10 -10.92 0.79
C GLY A 59 -6.24 -10.48 -0.12
N HIS A 60 -6.54 -11.23 -1.19
CA HIS A 60 -7.75 -11.00 -1.98
C HIS A 60 -9.02 -11.19 -1.13
N HIS A 61 -9.13 -12.30 -0.39
CA HIS A 61 -10.28 -12.56 0.47
C HIS A 61 -10.38 -11.57 1.63
N LEU A 62 -9.25 -11.22 2.26
CA LEU A 62 -9.20 -10.20 3.31
C LEU A 62 -9.75 -8.87 2.81
N ARG A 63 -9.35 -8.44 1.61
CA ARG A 63 -9.86 -7.21 1.02
C ARG A 63 -11.35 -7.24 0.70
N GLN A 64 -11.89 -8.38 0.24
CA GLN A 64 -13.35 -8.50 0.07
C GLN A 64 -14.06 -8.33 1.41
N ARG A 65 -13.59 -9.02 2.45
CA ARG A 65 -14.18 -8.94 3.78
C ARG A 65 -14.14 -7.52 4.34
N ILE A 66 -13.03 -6.80 4.17
CA ILE A 66 -12.92 -5.38 4.54
C ILE A 66 -13.92 -4.52 3.75
N PHE A 67 -14.05 -4.75 2.44
CA PHE A 67 -14.99 -4.01 1.62
C PHE A 67 -16.43 -4.22 2.10
N ASP A 68 -16.81 -5.47 2.32
CA ASP A 68 -18.15 -5.87 2.75
C ASP A 68 -18.45 -5.33 4.15
N LEU A 69 -17.48 -5.32 5.08
CA LEU A 69 -17.62 -4.67 6.40
C LEU A 69 -18.01 -3.19 6.28
N PHE A 70 -17.44 -2.45 5.32
CA PHE A 70 -17.83 -1.06 5.08
C PHE A 70 -19.22 -0.91 4.46
N GLN A 71 -19.74 -1.94 3.77
CA GLN A 71 -21.11 -1.93 3.27
C GLN A 71 -22.13 -2.29 4.36
N THR A 72 -21.76 -3.15 5.32
CA THR A 72 -22.70 -3.65 6.35
C THR A 72 -22.72 -2.82 7.62
N THR A 73 -21.57 -2.33 8.07
CA THR A 73 -21.43 -1.70 9.40
C THR A 73 -21.64 -0.18 9.36
N VAL A 74 -21.55 0.42 8.18
CA VAL A 74 -21.53 1.89 8.03
C VAL A 74 -22.65 2.42 7.12
N PHE A 75 -23.53 1.54 6.64
CA PHE A 75 -24.68 1.89 5.82
C PHE A 75 -25.95 1.80 6.68
N ASN A 76 -26.38 2.94 7.24
CA ASN A 76 -27.75 3.06 7.76
C ASN A 76 -28.64 3.51 6.59
N PRO A 77 -29.54 2.66 6.05
CA PRO A 77 -30.39 3.01 4.91
C PRO A 77 -31.36 4.17 5.19
N PHE A 78 -31.51 4.59 6.46
CA PHE A 78 -32.31 5.75 6.86
C PHE A 78 -31.48 7.05 7.02
N ILE A 79 -30.14 6.98 6.93
CA ILE A 79 -29.26 8.14 7.00
C ILE A 79 -28.53 8.25 5.65
N ASN A 80 -28.92 9.26 4.87
CA ASN A 80 -28.38 9.54 3.54
C ASN A 80 -26.97 10.19 3.59
N THR A 81 -26.12 9.78 4.54
CA THR A 81 -24.76 10.31 4.72
C THR A 81 -23.74 9.24 4.39
N ALA A 82 -22.64 9.64 3.76
CA ALA A 82 -21.53 8.74 3.45
C ALA A 82 -21.06 8.00 4.72
N PRO A 83 -20.64 6.73 4.58
CA PRO A 83 -20.17 5.95 5.71
C PRO A 83 -19.03 6.69 6.43
N SER A 84 -19.10 6.78 7.77
CA SER A 84 -18.07 7.45 8.58
C SER A 84 -17.69 6.68 9.84
N ILE A 85 -16.47 6.89 10.32
CA ILE A 85 -15.96 6.35 11.59
C ILE A 85 -15.12 7.42 12.29
N ASN A 86 -15.42 7.73 13.55
CA ASN A 86 -14.63 8.66 14.37
C ASN A 86 -14.27 10.00 13.70
N GLY A 87 -15.22 10.59 12.96
CA GLY A 87 -15.01 11.84 12.22
C GLY A 87 -14.34 11.70 10.86
N PHE A 88 -13.98 10.49 10.44
CA PHE A 88 -13.50 10.22 9.09
C PHE A 88 -14.62 9.78 8.17
N ARG A 89 -14.66 10.34 6.95
CA ARG A 89 -15.38 9.74 5.84
C ARG A 89 -14.67 8.47 5.38
N ILE A 90 -15.41 7.38 5.20
CA ILE A 90 -14.92 6.16 4.56
C ILE A 90 -15.15 6.25 3.06
N LYS A 91 -14.07 6.17 2.29
CA LYS A 91 -14.12 6.11 0.82
C LYS A 91 -13.62 4.76 0.34
N SER A 92 -14.55 3.81 0.20
CA SER A 92 -14.26 2.47 -0.32
C SER A 92 -14.66 2.33 -1.79
N ARG A 93 -13.84 1.62 -2.57
CA ARG A 93 -14.08 1.29 -3.98
C ARG A 93 -13.81 -0.19 -4.24
N ARG A 94 -14.69 -0.85 -5.00
CA ARG A 94 -14.48 -2.20 -5.54
C ARG A 94 -14.53 -2.15 -7.06
N THR A 95 -13.53 -2.74 -7.69
CA THR A 95 -13.45 -2.89 -9.15
C THR A 95 -13.84 -4.33 -9.54
N PRO A 96 -14.63 -4.56 -10.61
CA PRO A 96 -15.25 -3.60 -11.52
C PRO A 96 -16.47 -2.83 -10.92
N PRO A 97 -16.82 -1.65 -11.48
CA PRO A 97 -16.16 -0.98 -12.61
C PRO A 97 -14.78 -0.42 -12.23
N ARG A 98 -13.91 -0.20 -13.21
CA ARG A 98 -12.56 0.34 -12.97
C ARG A 98 -12.69 1.80 -12.54
N ILE A 99 -11.92 2.20 -11.53
CA ILE A 99 -11.75 3.62 -11.18
C ILE A 99 -11.06 4.36 -12.33
N GLN A 100 -11.39 5.63 -12.52
CA GLN A 100 -10.78 6.45 -13.57
C GLN A 100 -9.33 6.80 -13.26
N SER A 101 -9.03 7.05 -11.98
CA SER A 101 -7.71 7.47 -11.52
C SER A 101 -7.45 6.98 -10.09
N VAL A 102 -6.22 6.55 -9.82
CA VAL A 102 -5.80 6.18 -8.45
C VAL A 102 -5.76 7.39 -7.53
N GLU A 103 -5.65 8.60 -8.07
CA GLU A 103 -5.69 9.85 -7.30
C GLU A 103 -6.97 9.95 -6.45
N GLU A 104 -8.08 9.45 -6.97
CA GLU A 104 -9.37 9.40 -6.26
C GLU A 104 -9.25 8.71 -4.90
N VAL A 105 -8.36 7.72 -4.78
CA VAL A 105 -8.19 6.92 -3.56
C VAL A 105 -7.17 7.55 -2.62
N TYR A 106 -6.10 8.17 -3.14
CA TYR A 106 -4.94 8.49 -2.31
C TYR A 106 -4.74 9.97 -2.01
N ILE A 107 -5.11 10.90 -2.92
CA ILE A 107 -4.75 12.32 -2.77
C ILE A 107 -5.39 12.97 -1.54
N ASN A 108 -6.65 12.62 -1.24
CA ASN A 108 -7.39 13.27 -0.17
C ASN A 108 -7.25 12.57 1.18
N ALA A 109 -6.87 11.29 1.18
CA ALA A 109 -6.92 10.47 2.37
C ALA A 109 -5.81 10.85 3.36
N LYS A 110 -6.17 10.85 4.65
CA LYS A 110 -5.20 10.83 5.75
C LYS A 110 -4.67 9.41 5.95
N PHE A 111 -5.55 8.42 5.86
CA PHE A 111 -5.21 7.01 6.00
C PHE A 111 -5.71 6.19 4.82
N ASN A 112 -4.97 5.16 4.45
CA ASN A 112 -5.41 4.17 3.46
C ASN A 112 -5.28 2.78 4.05
N ILE A 113 -6.32 1.94 3.91
CA ILE A 113 -6.24 0.53 4.27
C ILE A 113 -5.51 -0.20 3.14
N CYS A 114 -4.23 -0.42 3.35
CA CYS A 114 -3.30 -0.90 2.35
C CYS A 114 -3.05 -2.40 2.53
N VAL A 115 -3.81 -3.21 1.80
CA VAL A 115 -3.72 -4.67 1.88
C VAL A 115 -3.14 -5.23 0.59
N GLU A 116 -2.03 -5.95 0.71
CA GLU A 116 -1.41 -6.65 -0.38
C GLU A 116 -2.18 -7.91 -0.78
N ASN A 117 -1.90 -8.45 -1.96
CA ASN A 117 -2.58 -9.67 -2.41
C ASN A 117 -2.17 -10.88 -1.56
N SER A 118 -0.95 -10.91 -1.02
CA SER A 118 -0.42 -12.00 -0.20
C SER A 118 0.55 -11.44 0.85
N ARG A 119 0.89 -12.26 1.85
CA ARG A 119 1.80 -11.88 2.93
C ARG A 119 3.13 -12.63 2.86
N TYR A 120 4.15 -11.99 2.29
CA TYR A 120 5.49 -12.57 2.17
C TYR A 120 6.57 -11.53 2.47
N GLU A 121 7.72 -11.97 3.00
CA GLU A 121 8.89 -11.10 3.12
C GLU A 121 9.22 -10.44 1.78
N ASN A 122 9.61 -9.16 1.83
CA ASN A 122 10.01 -8.35 0.68
C ASN A 122 8.88 -8.07 -0.34
N TYR A 123 7.64 -8.47 -0.06
CA TYR A 123 6.48 -8.27 -0.95
C TYR A 123 5.69 -7.00 -0.61
N PHE A 124 6.11 -5.88 -1.18
CA PHE A 124 5.36 -4.63 -1.19
C PHE A 124 5.22 -4.10 -2.62
N THR A 125 4.09 -3.46 -2.91
CA THR A 125 3.69 -3.10 -4.28
C THR A 125 3.28 -1.63 -4.39
N GLU A 126 2.65 -1.26 -5.50
CA GLU A 126 2.11 0.08 -5.72
C GLU A 126 1.13 0.53 -4.66
N LYS A 127 0.45 -0.38 -3.96
CA LYS A 127 -0.54 -0.02 -2.93
C LYS A 127 0.11 0.74 -1.79
N LEU A 128 1.23 0.22 -1.27
CA LEU A 128 1.98 0.86 -0.20
C LEU A 128 2.70 2.11 -0.69
N MET A 129 3.34 2.00 -1.86
CA MET A 129 4.12 3.08 -2.45
C MET A 129 3.26 4.32 -2.79
N ASN A 130 2.02 4.11 -3.24
CA ASN A 130 1.06 5.19 -3.46
C ASN A 130 0.70 5.92 -2.16
N CYS A 131 0.66 5.21 -1.02
CA CYS A 131 0.46 5.84 0.29
C CYS A 131 1.61 6.80 0.60
N PHE A 132 2.85 6.33 0.45
CA PHE A 132 4.03 7.16 0.72
C PHE A 132 4.13 8.35 -0.22
N ALA A 133 3.93 8.13 -1.53
CA ALA A 133 3.94 9.21 -2.52
C ALA A 133 2.97 10.32 -2.14
N THR A 134 1.79 9.95 -1.66
CA THR A 134 0.73 10.87 -1.29
C THR A 134 0.77 11.34 0.15
N ARG A 135 1.78 11.01 0.98
CA ARG A 135 1.75 11.31 2.42
C ARG A 135 0.44 10.84 3.06
N THR A 136 0.01 9.65 2.70
CA THR A 136 -1.14 8.97 3.28
C THR A 136 -0.59 7.89 4.19
N VAL A 137 -1.06 7.81 5.43
CA VAL A 137 -0.55 6.82 6.39
C VAL A 137 -1.18 5.47 6.06
N PRO A 138 -0.39 4.45 5.67
CA PRO A 138 -0.92 3.13 5.38
C PRO A 138 -1.29 2.39 6.68
N ILE A 139 -2.51 1.86 6.72
CA ILE A 139 -2.94 0.80 7.63
C ILE A 139 -2.66 -0.51 6.87
N TYR A 140 -1.50 -1.10 7.13
CA TYR A 140 -0.82 -2.03 6.24
C TYR A 140 -0.96 -3.50 6.65
N TRP A 141 -1.26 -4.33 5.65
CA TRP A 141 -1.15 -5.79 5.71
C TRP A 141 -0.42 -6.28 4.46
N GLY A 142 0.75 -6.89 4.63
CA GLY A 142 1.63 -7.29 3.53
C GLY A 142 2.98 -7.79 4.06
N ALA A 143 4.10 -7.30 3.51
CA ALA A 143 5.44 -7.73 3.92
C ALA A 143 5.66 -7.65 5.44
N PRO A 144 5.91 -8.77 6.14
CA PRO A 144 6.14 -8.76 7.59
C PRO A 144 7.42 -8.02 8.00
N ASN A 145 8.41 -7.95 7.12
CA ASN A 145 9.69 -7.27 7.33
C ASN A 145 9.72 -5.86 6.74
N ILE A 146 8.57 -5.18 6.65
CA ILE A 146 8.51 -3.86 5.99
C ILE A 146 9.40 -2.80 6.66
N GLY A 147 9.68 -2.96 7.95
CA GLY A 147 10.62 -2.12 8.72
C GLY A 147 12.07 -2.17 8.23
N GLU A 148 12.47 -3.19 7.45
CA GLU A 148 13.79 -3.23 6.81
C GLU A 148 13.91 -2.25 5.64
N TYR A 149 12.78 -1.77 5.11
CA TYR A 149 12.72 -0.93 3.91
C TYR A 149 12.25 0.49 4.20
N PHE A 150 11.38 0.64 5.19
CA PHE A 150 10.66 1.88 5.47
C PHE A 150 10.59 2.13 6.98
N ASN A 151 10.45 3.40 7.36
CA ASN A 151 10.28 3.81 8.74
C ASN A 151 8.90 3.33 9.27
N GLU A 152 8.92 2.37 10.19
CA GLU A 152 7.72 1.79 10.79
C GLU A 152 6.87 2.81 11.56
N LYS A 153 7.45 3.92 12.04
CA LYS A 153 6.68 5.00 12.67
C LYS A 153 5.68 5.65 11.72
N GLY A 154 5.87 5.49 10.41
CA GLY A 154 4.96 6.00 9.38
C GLY A 154 3.97 4.97 8.86
N ILE A 155 3.88 3.78 9.48
CA ILE A 155 3.08 2.64 9.02
C ILE A 155 2.30 2.05 10.20
N ILE A 156 1.00 1.82 10.04
CA ILE A 156 0.19 1.14 11.05
C ILE A 156 -0.01 -0.30 10.59
N GLN A 157 0.70 -1.27 11.17
CA GLN A 157 0.56 -2.68 10.78
C GLN A 157 -0.60 -3.36 11.51
N PHE A 158 -1.24 -4.33 10.86
CA PHE A 158 -2.26 -5.20 11.47
C PHE A 158 -2.17 -6.62 10.93
N ASN A 159 -2.68 -7.61 11.67
CA ASN A 159 -2.61 -9.02 11.30
C ASN A 159 -3.96 -9.62 10.90
N ASN A 160 -5.06 -9.09 11.43
CA ASN A 160 -6.40 -9.65 11.26
C ASN A 160 -7.48 -8.55 11.34
N LEU A 161 -8.74 -8.92 11.07
CA LEU A 161 -9.87 -7.98 11.05
C LEU A 161 -10.19 -7.38 12.43
N GLU A 162 -9.90 -8.10 13.51
CA GLU A 162 -10.13 -7.58 14.86
C GLU A 162 -9.16 -6.44 15.18
N GLU A 163 -7.87 -6.64 14.92
CA GLU A 163 -6.85 -5.58 15.03
C GLU A 163 -7.17 -4.40 14.12
N LEU A 164 -7.61 -4.64 12.89
CA LEU A 164 -8.05 -3.57 11.98
C LEU A 164 -9.19 -2.76 12.60
N ASN A 165 -10.21 -3.42 13.16
CA ASN A 165 -11.32 -2.74 13.81
C ASN A 165 -10.87 -1.91 15.02
N GLN A 166 -9.97 -2.45 15.84
CA GLN A 166 -9.39 -1.73 16.99
C GLN A 166 -8.59 -0.50 16.54
N ILE A 167 -7.78 -0.63 15.48
CA ILE A 167 -7.05 0.49 14.88
C ILE A 167 -8.04 1.56 14.44
N LEU A 168 -9.03 1.21 13.61
CA LEU A 168 -10.01 2.15 13.09
C LEU A 168 -10.79 2.86 14.22
N ALA A 169 -11.18 2.12 15.26
CA ALA A 169 -11.85 2.66 16.45
C ALA A 169 -10.96 3.61 17.28
N SER A 170 -9.64 3.54 17.11
CA SER A 170 -8.67 4.39 17.84
C SER A 170 -8.17 5.59 17.03
N LEU A 171 -8.49 5.69 15.73
CA LEU A 171 -8.07 6.81 14.89
C LEU A 171 -8.92 8.05 15.18
N THR A 172 -8.27 9.22 15.15
CA THR A 172 -8.90 10.53 15.18
C THR A 172 -8.24 11.46 14.15
N PRO A 173 -8.93 12.50 13.64
CA PRO A 173 -8.34 13.48 12.73
C PRO A 173 -7.01 14.07 13.18
N VAL A 174 -6.84 14.29 14.48
CA VAL A 174 -5.61 14.85 15.10
C VAL A 174 -4.48 13.84 15.10
N ARG A 175 -4.79 12.53 15.24
CA ARG A 175 -3.77 11.47 15.29
C ARG A 175 -2.95 11.35 14.02
N TYR A 176 -3.45 11.84 12.88
CA TYR A 176 -2.68 11.89 11.64
C TYR A 176 -1.33 12.62 11.80
N GLU A 177 -1.28 13.67 12.63
CA GLU A 177 -0.05 14.45 12.83
C GLU A 177 1.05 13.71 13.58
N TYR A 178 0.69 12.71 14.38
CA TYR A 178 1.66 11.84 15.06
C TYR A 178 2.58 11.09 14.08
N PHE A 179 2.07 10.80 12.88
CA PHE A 179 2.80 10.03 11.87
C PHE A 179 3.70 10.90 10.99
N ARG A 180 3.71 12.23 11.18
CA ARG A 180 4.36 13.19 10.28
C ARG A 180 5.83 12.86 10.00
N GLU A 181 6.61 12.56 11.04
CA GLU A 181 8.03 12.19 10.92
C GLU A 181 8.19 10.94 10.03
N GLY A 182 7.57 9.83 10.41
CA GLY A 182 7.69 8.56 9.66
C GLY A 182 7.13 8.64 8.25
N MET A 183 6.08 9.43 8.04
CA MET A 183 5.49 9.69 6.73
C MET A 183 6.44 10.45 5.80
N GLU A 184 7.13 11.49 6.30
CA GLU A 184 8.12 12.22 5.51
C GLU A 184 9.37 11.39 5.23
N ASP A 185 9.79 10.55 6.17
CA ASP A 185 10.88 9.59 5.93
C ASP A 185 10.50 8.60 4.83
N ASN A 186 9.30 8.03 4.91
CA ASN A 186 8.80 7.10 3.90
C ASN A 186 8.58 7.78 2.54
N TYR A 187 8.19 9.06 2.52
CA TYR A 187 8.16 9.85 1.30
C TYR A 187 9.52 9.87 0.58
N LYS A 188 10.62 10.03 1.34
CA LYS A 188 11.98 10.03 0.78
C LYS A 188 12.43 8.62 0.41
N LEU A 189 12.23 7.65 1.30
CA LEU A 189 12.65 6.25 1.12
C LEU A 189 11.95 5.56 -0.05
N HIS A 190 10.73 5.99 -0.40
CA HIS A 190 10.03 5.43 -1.55
C HIS A 190 10.61 5.91 -2.88
N SER A 191 11.30 7.06 -2.94
CA SER A 191 11.70 7.70 -4.19
C SER A 191 12.53 6.79 -5.12
N PRO A 192 13.52 6.02 -4.62
CA PRO A 192 14.31 5.12 -5.45
C PRO A 192 13.49 4.03 -6.15
N TYR A 193 12.34 3.64 -5.58
CA TYR A 193 11.47 2.56 -6.08
C TYR A 193 10.55 2.99 -7.23
N VAL A 194 10.42 4.30 -7.49
CA VAL A 194 9.47 4.82 -8.49
C VAL A 194 9.84 4.39 -9.92
N ASP A 195 11.13 4.19 -10.20
CA ASP A 195 11.65 3.81 -11.52
C ASP A 195 12.07 2.33 -11.52
N TYR A 196 11.08 1.47 -11.71
CA TYR A 196 11.27 0.02 -11.65
C TYR A 196 12.20 -0.50 -12.76
N ASP A 197 12.04 0.00 -13.98
CA ASP A 197 12.82 -0.44 -15.14
C ASP A 197 14.31 -0.10 -14.96
N THR A 198 14.61 1.14 -14.57
CA THR A 198 16.01 1.55 -14.31
C THR A 198 16.62 0.76 -13.15
N ARG A 199 15.84 0.43 -12.12
CA ARG A 199 16.31 -0.42 -11.00
C ARG A 199 16.66 -1.82 -11.47
N ILE A 200 15.81 -2.44 -12.30
CA ILE A 200 16.08 -3.76 -12.84
C ILE A 200 17.32 -3.73 -13.71
N ILE A 201 17.42 -2.78 -14.65
CA ILE A 201 18.57 -2.65 -15.56
C ILE A 201 19.87 -2.58 -14.76
N LYS A 202 19.94 -1.68 -13.77
CA LYS A 202 21.11 -1.57 -12.88
C LYS A 202 21.46 -2.86 -12.13
N LYS A 203 20.45 -3.66 -11.78
CA LYS A 203 20.64 -4.95 -11.10
C LYS A 203 21.15 -6.01 -12.06
N ILE A 204 20.67 -6.01 -13.30
CA ILE A 204 21.13 -6.89 -14.38
C ILE A 204 22.58 -6.54 -14.74
N ASP A 205 22.86 -5.28 -15.06
CA ASP A 205 24.21 -4.82 -15.45
C ASP A 205 25.24 -5.20 -14.37
N LYS A 206 24.93 -4.89 -13.11
CA LYS A 206 25.78 -5.27 -11.97
C LYS A 206 25.96 -6.78 -11.82
N ALA A 207 24.92 -7.58 -12.09
CA ALA A 207 24.99 -9.03 -11.93
C ALA A 207 25.71 -9.73 -13.09
N LEU A 208 25.72 -9.12 -14.27
CA LEU A 208 26.35 -9.64 -15.49
C LEU A 208 27.72 -9.01 -15.79
N GLU A 209 28.18 -8.08 -14.95
CA GLU A 209 29.43 -7.31 -15.15
C GLU A 209 29.46 -6.52 -16.48
N LEU A 210 28.29 -6.04 -16.93
CA LEU A 210 28.12 -5.15 -18.09
C LEU A 210 28.22 -3.67 -17.68
#